data_AF-A0A9E3MQE4-F1
#
_entry.id   AF-A0A9E3MQE4-F1
#
_cell.length_a   1.000
_cell.length_b   1.000
_cell.length_c   1.000
_cell.angle_alpha   90.00
_cell.angle_beta   90.00
_cell.angle_gamma   90.00
#
_symmetry.space_group_name_H-M   'P 1'
#
loop_
_entity.id
_entity.type
_entity.pdbx_description
1 polymer ?
#
loop_
_entity_poly.entity_id
_entity_poly.type
_entity_poly.pdbx_seq_one_letter_code
_entity_poly.pdbx_strand_id
1 'polypeptide(L)'
;LGDDLGVFPFPKVGDNGKQSVHNGGWSMFVNAKGKNVDAAKEYVKWLWIDQKEYQEDWATSYGFHIPPRTSIAQSATKLKSGLPAEGVKLFNEFGHFDNIGWTQAMITALTDAFANSVRKNGDPNAALAGAEKKVNAELKKLFG
;
A
#
# COMPACT_ATOMS: atom_id res chain seq x y z
N LEU A 1 -28.65 -1.86 18.05
CA LEU A 1 -28.17 -2.56 16.85
C LEU A 1 -26.72 -2.14 16.73
N GLY A 2 -25.78 -3.07 16.96
CA GLY A 2 -24.39 -2.79 16.61
C GLY A 2 -24.29 -2.55 15.10
N ASP A 3 -23.22 -1.92 14.64
CA ASP A 3 -23.06 -1.63 13.23
C ASP A 3 -23.02 -2.94 12.42
N ASP A 4 -24.03 -3.16 11.57
CA ASP A 4 -24.12 -4.28 10.63
C ASP A 4 -23.25 -3.96 9.42
N LEU A 5 -21.95 -4.26 9.56
CA LEU A 5 -20.92 -3.90 8.59
C LEU A 5 -20.30 -5.15 7.97
N GLY A 6 -20.00 -5.06 6.68
CA GLY A 6 -19.24 -6.05 5.93
C GLY A 6 -18.11 -5.39 5.13
N VAL A 7 -17.07 -6.16 4.83
CA VAL A 7 -15.96 -5.77 3.95
C VAL A 7 -15.88 -6.72 2.77
N PHE A 8 -15.55 -6.20 1.59
CA PHE A 8 -15.47 -6.96 0.34
C PHE A 8 -14.41 -6.32 -0.57
N PRO A 9 -13.84 -7.04 -1.55
CA PRO A 9 -12.80 -6.47 -2.40
C PRO A 9 -13.43 -5.50 -3.42
N PHE A 10 -12.62 -4.61 -3.99
CA PHE A 10 -13.08 -3.79 -5.11
C PHE A 10 -13.58 -4.69 -6.25
N PRO A 11 -14.71 -4.34 -6.88
CA PRO A 11 -15.28 -5.16 -7.94
C PRO A 11 -14.38 -5.19 -9.17
N LYS A 12 -14.53 -6.24 -9.99
CA LYS A 12 -13.90 -6.26 -11.32
C LYS A 12 -14.47 -5.15 -12.21
N VAL A 13 -13.62 -4.60 -13.06
CA VAL A 13 -14.01 -3.62 -14.08
C VAL A 13 -13.97 -4.27 -15.46
N GLY A 14 -15.13 -4.35 -16.12
CA GLY A 14 -15.30 -5.01 -17.42
C GLY A 14 -15.12 -6.53 -17.38
N ASP A 15 -15.20 -7.16 -18.56
CA ASP A 15 -15.17 -8.63 -18.67
C ASP A 15 -13.79 -9.22 -18.32
N ASN A 16 -12.73 -8.47 -18.60
CA ASN A 16 -11.34 -8.86 -18.33
C ASN A 16 -10.84 -8.44 -16.93
N GLY A 17 -11.66 -7.73 -16.16
CA GLY A 17 -11.26 -7.27 -14.83
C GLY A 17 -11.18 -8.39 -13.80
N LYS A 18 -10.50 -8.11 -12.68
CA LYS A 18 -10.48 -8.98 -11.50
C LYS A 18 -10.82 -8.17 -10.25
N GLN A 19 -11.32 -8.84 -9.22
CA GLN A 19 -11.43 -8.23 -7.90
C GLN A 19 -10.04 -7.85 -7.39
N SER A 20 -9.97 -6.76 -6.63
CA SER A 20 -8.70 -6.25 -6.12
C SER A 20 -8.83 -5.62 -4.74
N VAL A 21 -7.76 -5.68 -3.97
CA VAL A 21 -7.59 -4.96 -2.70
C VAL A 21 -6.26 -4.22 -2.80
N HIS A 22 -6.28 -2.90 -2.65
CA HIS A 22 -5.05 -2.14 -2.51
C HIS A 22 -4.50 -2.34 -1.09
N ASN A 23 -3.25 -2.79 -1.00
CA ASN A 23 -2.52 -2.81 0.25
C ASN A 23 -1.42 -1.77 0.21
N GLY A 24 -1.71 -0.64 0.86
CA GLY A 24 -0.70 0.34 1.19
C GLY A 24 0.17 -0.14 2.34
N GLY A 25 1.05 0.73 2.81
CA GLY A 25 1.85 0.41 3.97
C GLY A 25 2.79 1.53 4.34
N TRP A 26 3.48 1.32 5.46
CA TRP A 26 4.52 2.20 5.93
C TRP A 26 5.87 1.51 5.77
N SER A 27 6.86 2.28 5.34
CA SER A 27 8.23 1.82 5.22
C SER A 27 9.13 2.69 6.09
N MET A 28 10.13 2.10 6.73
CA MET A 28 11.16 2.83 7.46
C MET A 28 12.47 2.82 6.68
N PHE A 29 13.03 4.02 6.51
CA PHE A 29 14.27 4.25 5.77
C PHE A 29 15.33 4.83 6.71
N VAL A 30 16.58 4.44 6.49
CA VAL A 30 17.73 5.01 7.19
C VAL A 30 18.34 6.09 6.31
N ASN A 31 18.54 7.29 6.86
CA ASN A 31 19.26 8.35 6.19
C ASN A 31 20.73 7.93 5.98
N ALA A 32 21.10 7.65 4.73
CA ALA A 32 22.44 7.18 4.37
C ALA A 32 23.57 8.17 4.68
N LYS A 33 23.25 9.46 4.91
CA LYS A 33 24.21 10.52 5.28
C LYS A 33 24.15 10.89 6.76
N GLY A 34 23.45 10.10 7.57
CA GLY A 34 23.36 10.32 9.02
C GLY A 34 24.71 10.10 9.73
N LYS A 35 24.84 10.64 10.95
CA LYS A 35 26.05 10.43 11.77
C LYS A 35 26.17 9.02 12.34
N ASN A 36 25.04 8.30 12.47
CA ASN A 36 24.94 7.00 13.13
C ASN A 36 24.21 5.97 12.24
N VAL A 37 24.64 5.82 10.98
CA VAL A 37 23.95 4.97 9.98
C VAL A 37 23.84 3.52 10.42
N ASP A 38 24.91 2.93 10.96
CA ASP A 38 24.91 1.52 11.31
C ASP A 38 24.03 1.23 12.52
N ALA A 39 24.11 2.03 13.58
CA ALA A 39 23.19 1.94 14.72
C ALA A 39 21.72 2.14 14.31
N ALA A 40 21.44 3.04 13.36
CA ALA A 40 20.09 3.22 12.83
C ALA A 40 19.61 1.97 12.05
N LYS A 41 20.48 1.34 11.26
CA LYS A 41 20.14 0.07 10.57
C LYS A 41 19.86 -1.05 11.57
N GLU A 42 20.70 -1.18 12.60
CA GLU A 42 20.51 -2.15 13.67
C GLU A 42 19.18 -1.95 14.38
N TYR A 43 18.82 -0.71 14.72
CA TYR A 43 17.53 -0.38 15.33
C TYR A 43 16.34 -0.73 14.43
N VAL A 44 16.37 -0.33 13.15
CA VAL A 44 15.27 -0.60 12.21
C VAL A 44 15.12 -2.11 11.98
N LYS A 45 16.23 -2.85 11.85
CA LYS A 45 16.22 -4.31 11.77
C LYS A 45 15.64 -4.93 13.03
N TRP A 46 16.12 -4.52 14.21
CA TRP A 46 15.61 -5.03 15.47
C TRP A 46 14.10 -4.82 15.57
N LEU A 47 13.60 -3.61 15.27
CA LEU A 47 12.18 -3.28 15.42
C LEU A 47 11.27 -4.04 14.44
N TRP A 48 11.60 -4.04 13.14
CA TRP A 48 10.69 -4.56 12.10
C TRP A 48 11.03 -5.95 11.57
N ILE A 49 12.21 -6.47 11.90
CA ILE A 49 12.63 -7.81 11.50
C ILE A 49 12.65 -8.70 12.74
N ASP A 50 13.41 -8.36 13.78
CA ASP A 50 13.66 -9.32 14.87
C ASP A 50 12.57 -9.32 15.96
N GLN A 51 12.05 -8.15 16.32
CA GLN A 51 11.06 -7.97 17.39
C GLN A 51 9.64 -8.25 16.88
N LYS A 52 8.98 -9.26 17.46
CA LYS A 52 7.63 -9.69 17.07
C LYS A 52 6.53 -8.99 17.88
N GLU A 53 6.77 -8.73 19.16
CA GLU A 53 5.77 -8.17 20.07
C GLU A 53 5.28 -6.80 19.59
N TYR A 54 6.21 -5.88 19.31
CA TYR A 54 5.86 -4.53 18.86
C TYR A 54 5.30 -4.49 17.45
N GLN A 55 5.61 -5.47 16.60
CA GLN A 55 4.97 -5.59 15.29
C GLN A 55 3.49 -5.97 15.42
N GLU A 56 3.16 -6.90 16.32
CA GLU A 56 1.76 -7.27 16.58
C GLU A 56 1.00 -6.13 17.25
N ASP A 57 1.59 -5.49 18.27
CA ASP A 57 0.95 -4.37 18.96
C ASP A 57 0.68 -3.20 18.00
N TRP A 58 1.69 -2.77 17.25
CA TRP A 58 1.53 -1.68 16.28
C TRP A 58 0.41 -1.99 15.27
N ALA A 59 0.39 -3.21 14.74
CA ALA A 59 -0.57 -3.57 13.70
C ALA A 59 -2.01 -3.69 14.21
N THR A 60 -2.20 -4.02 15.48
CA THR A 60 -3.52 -4.42 16.02
C THR A 60 -4.06 -3.52 17.13
N SER A 61 -3.29 -2.55 17.61
CA SER A 61 -3.71 -1.63 18.69
C SER A 61 -3.97 -0.20 18.20
N TYR A 62 -3.51 0.18 17.01
CA TYR A 62 -3.62 1.56 16.47
C TYR A 62 -4.38 1.62 15.15
N GLY A 63 -5.49 0.89 15.07
CA GLY A 63 -6.29 0.70 13.85
C GLY A 63 -6.12 -0.71 13.28
N PHE A 64 -6.58 -0.92 12.04
CA PHE A 64 -6.41 -2.19 11.35
C PHE A 64 -5.21 -2.12 10.41
N HIS A 65 -4.16 -2.86 10.74
CA HIS A 65 -3.05 -3.16 9.84
C HIS A 65 -2.76 -4.66 9.88
N ILE A 66 -2.19 -5.18 8.79
CA ILE A 66 -1.74 -6.57 8.72
C ILE A 66 -0.23 -6.58 8.96
N PRO A 67 0.29 -7.31 9.97
CA PRO A 67 1.72 -7.43 10.18
C PRO A 67 2.43 -7.91 8.91
N PRO A 68 3.58 -7.32 8.53
CA PRO A 68 4.31 -7.74 7.33
C PRO A 68 4.84 -9.17 7.43
N ARG A 69 5.00 -9.70 8.65
CA ARG A 69 5.30 -11.11 8.88
C ARG A 69 4.03 -11.96 8.94
N THR A 70 3.89 -12.88 7.99
CA THR A 70 2.79 -13.86 7.94
C THR A 70 2.63 -14.63 9.25
N SER A 71 3.74 -15.03 9.89
CA SER A 71 3.68 -15.78 11.15
C SER A 71 3.08 -14.98 12.30
N ILE A 72 3.26 -13.66 12.33
CA ILE A 72 2.64 -12.78 13.32
C ILE A 72 1.15 -12.63 13.01
N ALA A 73 0.80 -12.39 11.74
CA ALA A 73 -0.61 -12.31 11.34
C ALA A 73 -1.40 -13.60 11.67
N GLN A 74 -0.78 -14.76 11.51
CA GLN A 74 -1.35 -16.06 11.85
C GLN A 74 -1.49 -16.30 13.36
N SER A 75 -0.58 -15.78 14.18
CA SER A 75 -0.64 -15.95 15.64
C SER A 75 -1.57 -14.94 16.32
N ALA A 76 -1.66 -13.72 15.79
CA ALA A 76 -2.38 -12.60 16.40
C ALA A 76 -3.88 -12.89 16.60
N THR A 77 -4.32 -12.99 17.84
CA THR A 77 -5.71 -13.35 18.19
C THR A 77 -6.73 -12.38 17.58
N LYS A 78 -6.40 -11.08 17.52
CA LYS A 78 -7.26 -10.03 16.96
C LYS A 78 -7.51 -10.19 15.44
N LEU A 79 -6.71 -11.00 14.74
CA LEU A 79 -6.81 -11.23 13.29
C LEU A 79 -7.47 -12.57 12.93
N LYS A 80 -7.98 -13.32 13.92
CA LYS A 80 -8.53 -14.67 13.73
C LYS A 80 -10.05 -14.74 13.58
N SER A 81 -10.77 -13.66 13.85
CA SER A 81 -12.24 -13.62 13.72
C SER A 81 -12.76 -12.24 13.31
N GLY A 82 -14.02 -12.18 12.91
CA GLY A 82 -14.71 -10.94 12.54
C GLY A 82 -14.14 -10.25 11.29
N LEU A 83 -14.42 -8.96 11.17
CA LEU A 83 -13.94 -8.13 10.04
C LEU A 83 -12.42 -8.14 9.86
N PRO A 84 -11.57 -8.14 10.92
CA PRO A 84 -10.12 -8.23 10.73
C PRO A 84 -9.68 -9.52 10.03
N ALA A 85 -10.28 -10.67 10.36
CA ALA A 85 -9.96 -11.93 9.69
C ALA A 85 -10.40 -11.93 8.23
N GLU A 86 -11.57 -11.39 7.93
CA GLU A 86 -12.01 -11.22 6.53
C GLU A 86 -11.07 -10.27 5.78
N GLY A 87 -10.64 -9.18 6.40
CA GLY A 87 -9.64 -8.27 5.83
C GLY A 87 -8.31 -8.97 5.49
N VAL A 88 -7.79 -9.82 6.38
CA VAL A 88 -6.58 -10.64 6.12
C VAL A 88 -6.81 -11.60 4.96
N LYS A 89 -7.96 -12.27 4.90
CA LYS A 89 -8.32 -13.19 3.81
C LYS A 89 -8.40 -12.45 2.47
N LEU A 90 -9.15 -11.36 2.41
CA LEU A 90 -9.31 -10.54 1.20
C LEU A 90 -7.97 -9.98 0.72
N PHE A 91 -7.11 -9.58 1.65
CA PHE A 91 -5.76 -9.14 1.32
C PHE A 91 -4.92 -10.29 0.70
N ASN A 92 -4.94 -11.48 1.28
CA ASN A 92 -4.18 -12.61 0.72
C ASN A 92 -4.71 -13.08 -0.64
N GLU A 93 -6.02 -12.93 -0.90
CA GLU A 93 -6.66 -13.41 -2.14
C GLU A 93 -6.62 -12.38 -3.27
N PHE A 94 -6.80 -11.10 -2.96
CA PHE A 94 -6.98 -10.02 -3.94
C PHE A 94 -5.96 -8.89 -3.81
N GLY A 95 -4.98 -9.02 -2.91
CA GLY A 95 -4.05 -7.96 -2.55
C GLY A 95 -3.06 -7.59 -3.64
N HIS A 96 -2.88 -6.29 -3.83
CA HIS A 96 -1.83 -5.70 -4.65
C HIS A 96 -1.05 -4.67 -3.84
N PHE A 97 0.28 -4.71 -3.93
CA PHE A 97 1.19 -3.75 -3.31
C PHE A 97 1.69 -2.71 -4.30
N ASP A 98 2.07 -1.55 -3.77
CA ASP A 98 2.73 -0.51 -4.55
C ASP A 98 4.06 -0.97 -5.14
N ASN A 99 4.33 -0.51 -6.35
CA ASN A 99 5.63 -0.68 -6.98
C ASN A 99 6.61 0.37 -6.42
N ILE A 100 7.74 -0.08 -5.85
CA ILE A 100 8.76 0.82 -5.28
C ILE A 100 9.38 1.79 -6.30
N GLY A 101 9.28 1.49 -7.61
CA GLY A 101 9.69 2.39 -8.68
C GLY A 101 8.66 3.48 -9.02
N TRP A 102 7.47 3.44 -8.42
CA TRP A 102 6.41 4.41 -8.65
C TRP A 102 6.63 5.67 -7.82
N THR A 103 7.19 6.70 -8.46
CA THR A 103 7.61 7.92 -7.76
C THR A 103 6.46 8.87 -7.47
N GLN A 104 6.67 9.81 -6.55
CA GLN A 104 5.71 10.88 -6.28
C GLN A 104 5.35 11.70 -7.54
N ALA A 105 6.29 11.87 -8.47
CA ALA A 105 6.04 12.56 -9.72
C ALA A 105 5.07 11.78 -10.63
N MET A 106 5.22 10.45 -10.69
CA MET A 106 4.32 9.55 -11.42
C MET A 106 2.92 9.53 -10.78
N ILE A 107 2.84 9.43 -9.44
CA ILE A 107 1.58 9.52 -8.67
C ILE A 107 0.86 10.84 -8.99
N THR A 108 1.58 11.96 -8.95
CA THR A 108 1.01 13.29 -9.23
C THR A 108 0.50 13.36 -10.67
N ALA A 109 1.27 12.87 -11.64
CA ALA A 109 0.85 12.86 -13.05
C ALA A 109 -0.47 12.09 -13.27
N LEU A 110 -0.62 10.92 -12.64
CA LEU A 110 -1.83 10.11 -12.74
C LEU A 110 -3.03 10.73 -12.01
N THR A 111 -2.82 11.19 -10.77
CA THR A 111 -3.89 11.80 -9.96
C THR A 111 -4.38 13.12 -10.55
N ASP A 112 -3.50 13.91 -11.17
CA ASP A 112 -3.86 15.09 -11.94
C ASP A 112 -4.73 14.74 -13.15
N ALA A 113 -4.42 13.64 -13.85
CA ALA A 113 -5.23 13.21 -14.99
C ALA A 113 -6.67 12.90 -14.54
N PHE A 114 -6.85 12.18 -13.44
CA PHE A 114 -8.19 11.92 -12.88
C PHE A 114 -8.89 13.20 -12.42
N ALA A 115 -8.18 14.04 -11.65
CA ALA A 115 -8.74 15.27 -11.12
C ALA A 115 -9.18 16.23 -12.23
N ASN A 116 -8.39 16.39 -13.28
CA ASN A 116 -8.73 17.27 -14.40
C ASN A 116 -9.87 16.70 -15.25
N SER A 117 -9.89 15.39 -15.46
CA SER A 117 -10.99 14.73 -16.19
C SER A 117 -12.33 14.88 -15.46
N VAL A 118 -12.35 14.59 -14.16
CA VAL A 118 -13.59 14.58 -13.37
C VAL A 118 -14.01 15.99 -12.94
N ARG A 119 -13.09 16.80 -12.41
CA ARG A 119 -13.42 18.10 -11.79
C ARG A 119 -13.45 19.26 -12.79
N LYS A 120 -12.70 19.17 -13.88
CA LYS A 120 -12.60 20.24 -14.88
C LYS A 120 -13.29 19.90 -16.20
N ASN A 121 -14.01 18.78 -16.25
CA ASN A 121 -14.64 18.26 -17.46
C ASN A 121 -13.65 18.16 -18.64
N GLY A 122 -12.39 17.84 -18.34
CA GLY A 122 -11.34 17.69 -19.34
C GLY A 122 -11.44 16.36 -20.06
N ASP A 123 -10.88 16.25 -21.27
CA ASP A 123 -10.82 15.00 -22.02
C ASP A 123 -9.93 13.97 -21.29
N PRO A 124 -10.50 12.83 -20.82
CA PRO A 124 -9.74 11.80 -20.12
C PRO A 124 -8.62 11.20 -20.98
N ASN A 125 -8.82 11.07 -22.30
CA ASN A 125 -7.84 10.47 -23.18
C ASN A 125 -6.61 11.38 -23.32
N ALA A 126 -6.82 12.68 -23.56
CA ALA A 126 -5.73 13.65 -23.58
C ALA A 126 -5.01 13.75 -22.23
N ALA A 127 -5.74 13.72 -21.11
CA ALA A 127 -5.17 13.76 -19.78
C ALA A 127 -4.27 12.53 -19.48
N LEU A 128 -4.74 11.33 -19.84
CA LEU A 128 -3.98 10.09 -19.69
C LEU A 128 -2.74 10.07 -20.59
N ALA A 129 -2.84 10.51 -21.85
CA ALA A 129 -1.68 10.62 -22.74
C ALA A 129 -0.60 11.57 -22.16
N GLY A 130 -1.02 12.67 -21.53
CA GLY A 130 -0.12 13.57 -20.81
C GLY A 130 0.55 12.92 -19.60
N ALA A 131 -0.20 12.14 -18.82
CA ALA A 131 0.32 11.39 -17.68
C ALA A 131 1.32 10.32 -18.13
N GLU A 132 0.99 9.54 -19.17
CA GLU A 132 1.86 8.51 -19.74
C GLU A 132 3.22 9.08 -20.15
N LYS A 133 3.23 10.21 -20.87
CA LYS A 133 4.48 10.86 -21.27
C LYS A 133 5.36 11.22 -20.06
N LYS A 134 4.76 11.72 -18.98
CA LYS A 134 5.48 12.04 -17.73
C LYS A 134 6.00 10.78 -17.06
N VAL A 135 5.16 9.76 -16.93
CA VAL A 135 5.51 8.47 -16.31
C VAL A 135 6.67 7.82 -17.07
N ASN A 136 6.61 7.75 -18.39
CA ASN A 136 7.68 7.19 -19.23
C ASN A 136 9.00 7.97 -19.08
N ALA A 137 8.94 9.30 -18.98
CA ALA A 137 10.13 10.11 -18.73
C ALA A 137 10.75 9.81 -17.34
N GLU A 138 9.93 9.63 -16.31
CA GLU A 138 10.40 9.28 -14.97
C GLU A 138 10.95 7.85 -14.91
N LEU A 139 10.31 6.89 -15.57
CA LEU A 139 10.80 5.50 -15.65
C LEU A 139 12.16 5.45 -16.34
N LYS A 140 12.34 6.20 -17.44
CA LYS A 140 13.62 6.30 -18.14
C LYS A 140 14.72 6.89 -17.26
N LYS A 141 14.40 7.86 -16.40
CA LYS A 141 15.38 8.41 -15.44
C LYS A 141 15.82 7.38 -14.40
N LEU A 142 14.90 6.52 -13.97
CA LEU A 142 15.18 5.51 -12.94
C LEU A 142 15.91 4.29 -13.48
N PHE A 143 15.58 3.84 -14.69
CA PHE A 143 15.96 2.52 -15.18
C PHE A 143 16.73 2.51 -16.52
N GLY A 144 16.97 3.67 -17.14
CA GLY A 144 17.63 3.81 -18.44
C GLY A 144 16.69 3.75 -19.63
#